data_AF-A0A930B1C5-F1
#
_entry.id   AF-A0A930B1C5-F1
#
_cell.length_a   1.000
_cell.length_b   1.000
_cell.length_c   1.000
_cell.angle_alpha   90.00
_cell.angle_beta   90.00
_cell.angle_gamma   90.00
#
_symmetry.space_group_name_H-M   'P 1'
#
loop_
_entity.id
_entity.type
_entity.pdbx_description
1 polymer ?
#
loop_
_entity_poly.entity_id
_entity_poly.type
_entity_poly.pdbx_seq_one_letter_code
_entity_poly.pdbx_strand_id
1 'polypeptide(L)'
;MNTDLKIAQAAILEPIDTIAQKAGIPEKYLELYGKEKAKVNIKLMETLADKPDGKLILVTAINPTKAGEGKSTTTIGLADGLSKINKNVIACLREPSLGPVFGLKGGATGGG
;
A
#
# COMPACT_ATOMS: atom_id res chain seq x y z
N MET A 1 19.78 5.18 -14.63
CA MET A 1 19.43 4.98 -13.20
C MET A 1 17.91 5.00 -13.10
N ASN A 2 17.26 4.08 -12.36
CA ASN A 2 15.80 3.98 -12.36
C ASN A 2 15.20 5.24 -11.70
N THR A 3 14.31 5.96 -12.40
CA THR A 3 13.67 7.20 -11.91
C THR A 3 12.83 6.92 -10.66
N ASP A 4 12.07 5.82 -10.63
CA ASP A 4 11.24 5.43 -9.49
C ASP A 4 12.10 5.23 -8.22
N LEU A 5 13.29 4.63 -8.37
CA LEU A 5 14.19 4.39 -7.24
C LEU A 5 14.69 5.70 -6.64
N LYS A 6 14.99 6.70 -7.48
CA LYS A 6 15.43 8.02 -7.00
C LYS A 6 14.31 8.71 -6.21
N ILE A 7 13.09 8.61 -6.69
CA ILE A 7 11.92 9.19 -6.02
C ILE A 7 11.68 8.50 -4.68
N ALA A 8 11.75 7.17 -4.65
CA ALA A 8 11.63 6.39 -3.42
C ALA A 8 12.73 6.74 -2.39
N GLN A 9 13.97 6.90 -2.82
CA GLN A 9 15.10 7.26 -1.94
C GLN A 9 15.03 8.70 -1.41
N ALA A 10 14.38 9.61 -2.15
CA ALA A 10 14.20 11.00 -1.74
C ALA A 10 13.01 11.22 -0.79
N ALA A 11 12.10 10.24 -0.68
CA ALA A 11 10.92 10.34 0.16
C ALA A 11 11.29 10.32 1.66
N ILE A 12 10.73 11.25 2.42
CA ILE A 12 10.81 11.25 3.88
C ILE A 12 9.62 10.42 4.38
N LEU A 13 9.91 9.21 4.86
CA LEU A 13 8.89 8.28 5.31
C LEU A 13 8.41 8.66 6.72
N GLU A 14 7.09 8.66 6.90
CA GLU A 14 6.49 8.73 8.22
C GLU A 14 6.67 7.39 8.96
N PRO A 15 6.92 7.41 10.28
CA PRO A 15 6.92 6.20 11.09
C PRO A 15 5.61 5.39 10.95
N ILE A 16 5.72 4.07 10.91
CA ILE A 16 4.57 3.19 10.62
C ILE A 16 3.51 3.20 11.73
N ASP A 17 3.91 3.48 12.97
CA ASP A 17 3.01 3.68 14.12
C ASP A 17 2.14 4.93 13.95
N THR A 18 2.69 6.01 13.40
CA THR A 18 1.96 7.24 13.05
C THR A 18 0.93 6.95 11.96
N ILE A 19 1.30 6.18 10.94
CA ILE A 19 0.38 5.75 9.87
C ILE A 19 -0.72 4.84 10.43
N ALA A 20 -0.37 3.89 11.29
CA ALA A 20 -1.32 2.99 11.93
C ALA A 20 -2.33 3.74 12.82
N GLN A 21 -1.88 4.78 13.54
CA GLN A 21 -2.75 5.64 14.32
C GLN A 21 -3.77 6.37 13.43
N LYS A 22 -3.34 6.93 12.28
CA LYS A 22 -4.24 7.54 11.28
C LYS A 22 -5.27 6.53 10.74
N ALA A 23 -4.88 5.27 10.61
CA ALA A 23 -5.76 4.16 10.22
C ALA A 23 -6.64 3.63 11.37
N GLY A 24 -6.52 4.16 12.59
CA GLY A 24 -7.30 3.72 13.75
C GLY A 24 -6.87 2.36 14.30
N ILE A 25 -5.62 1.95 14.08
CA ILE A 25 -5.03 0.70 14.57
C ILE A 25 -4.24 0.99 15.85
N PRO A 26 -4.68 0.49 17.02
CA PRO A 26 -3.96 0.68 18.27
C PRO A 26 -2.59 -0.02 18.28
N GLU A 27 -1.61 0.59 18.93
CA GLU A 27 -0.22 0.09 19.03
C GLU A 27 -0.12 -1.36 19.54
N LYS A 28 -1.00 -1.75 20.48
CA LYS A 28 -1.05 -3.12 21.01
C LYS A 28 -1.31 -4.22 19.96
N TYR A 29 -1.79 -3.84 18.77
CA TYR A 29 -2.02 -4.76 17.65
C TYR A 29 -0.90 -4.66 16.59
N LEU A 30 0.16 -3.89 16.82
CA LEU A 30 1.27 -3.73 15.89
C LEU A 30 2.48 -4.55 16.32
N GLU A 31 3.02 -5.31 15.38
CA GLU A 31 4.32 -5.98 15.52
C GLU A 31 5.30 -5.31 14.55
N LEU A 32 6.20 -4.47 15.06
CA LEU A 32 7.09 -3.63 14.24
C LEU A 32 8.24 -4.42 13.60
N TYR A 33 8.53 -4.08 12.34
CA TYR A 33 9.66 -4.59 11.55
C TYR A 33 10.52 -3.41 11.07
N GLY A 34 11.27 -2.83 11.99
CA GLY A 34 11.93 -1.54 11.79
C GLY A 34 10.96 -0.38 11.95
N LYS A 35 11.26 0.78 11.35
CA LYS A 35 10.48 2.02 11.54
C LYS A 35 9.32 2.18 10.57
N GLU A 36 9.40 1.59 9.39
CA GLU A 36 8.44 1.85 8.30
C GLU A 36 7.54 0.64 7.97
N LYS A 37 7.62 -0.46 8.73
CA LYS A 37 6.85 -1.68 8.47
C LYS A 37 6.35 -2.29 9.77
N ALA A 38 5.15 -2.86 9.73
CA ALA A 38 4.57 -3.61 10.83
C ALA A 38 3.64 -4.71 10.32
N LYS A 39 3.44 -5.75 11.12
CA LYS A 39 2.30 -6.67 10.98
C LYS A 39 1.18 -6.20 11.91
N VAL A 40 -0.06 -6.46 11.49
CA VAL A 40 -1.26 -6.18 12.30
C VAL A 40 -1.78 -7.50 12.86
N ASN A 41 -1.93 -7.57 14.18
CA ASN A 41 -2.45 -8.74 14.86
C ASN A 41 -3.95 -8.91 14.58
N ILE A 42 -4.36 -10.09 14.11
CA ILE A 42 -5.73 -10.37 13.66
C ILE A 42 -6.77 -10.31 14.78
N LYS A 43 -6.36 -10.36 16.06
CA LYS A 43 -7.27 -10.12 17.21
C LYS A 43 -7.96 -8.76 17.14
N LEU A 44 -7.44 -7.80 16.36
CA LEU A 44 -8.12 -6.54 16.07
C LEU A 44 -9.53 -6.78 15.48
N MET A 45 -9.72 -7.82 14.67
CA MET A 45 -10.99 -8.12 14.01
C MET A 45 -12.14 -8.36 15.01
N GLU A 46 -11.85 -8.89 16.19
CA GLU A 46 -12.83 -9.08 17.26
C GLU A 46 -13.44 -7.74 17.70
N THR A 47 -12.65 -6.65 17.64
CA THR A 47 -13.12 -5.29 17.98
C THR A 47 -13.88 -4.59 16.85
N LEU A 48 -13.88 -5.19 15.66
CA LEU A 48 -14.51 -4.65 14.45
C LEU A 48 -15.77 -5.43 14.06
N ALA A 49 -16.10 -6.52 14.77
CA ALA A 49 -17.18 -7.45 14.41
C ALA A 49 -18.55 -6.77 14.22
N ASP A 50 -18.85 -5.75 15.05
CA ASP A 50 -20.12 -5.01 14.98
C ASP A 50 -20.04 -3.73 14.13
N LYS A 51 -18.89 -3.43 13.53
CA LYS A 51 -18.73 -2.24 12.70
C LYS A 51 -19.15 -2.54 11.26
N PRO A 52 -19.87 -1.62 10.59
CA PRO A 52 -20.21 -1.80 9.19
C PRO A 52 -18.96 -1.76 8.32
N ASP A 53 -18.95 -2.58 7.27
CA ASP A 53 -17.90 -2.56 6.26
C ASP A 53 -17.84 -1.20 5.54
N GLY A 54 -16.62 -0.83 5.16
CA GLY A 54 -16.37 0.33 4.30
C GLY A 54 -16.81 0.09 2.85
N LYS A 55 -16.52 1.06 1.97
CA LYS A 55 -16.72 0.89 0.52
C LYS A 55 -15.54 0.13 -0.08
N LEU A 56 -15.83 -0.96 -0.80
CA LEU A 56 -14.84 -1.72 -1.55
C LEU A 56 -14.77 -1.21 -3.00
N ILE A 57 -13.58 -0.77 -3.42
CA ILE A 57 -13.32 -0.34 -4.80
C ILE A 57 -12.32 -1.32 -5.41
N LEU A 58 -12.76 -2.03 -6.46
CA LEU A 58 -11.90 -2.94 -7.21
C LEU A 58 -11.29 -2.23 -8.42
N VAL A 59 -9.96 -2.18 -8.48
CA VAL A 59 -9.22 -1.69 -9.64
C VAL A 59 -8.84 -2.86 -10.55
N THR A 60 -9.32 -2.82 -11.78
CA THR A 60 -8.99 -3.80 -12.83
C THR A 60 -8.37 -3.13 -14.05
N ALA A 61 -7.91 -3.91 -15.01
CA ALA A 61 -7.37 -3.44 -16.28
C ALA A 61 -7.86 -4.32 -17.42
N ILE A 62 -7.65 -3.83 -18.64
CA ILE A 62 -7.79 -4.63 -19.86
C ILE A 62 -6.74 -5.75 -19.91
N ASN A 63 -6.81 -6.61 -20.92
CA ASN A 63 -5.80 -7.63 -21.17
C ASN A 63 -4.40 -7.01 -21.24
N PRO A 64 -3.39 -7.56 -20.53
CA PRO A 64 -2.05 -6.99 -20.50
C PRO A 64 -1.41 -6.92 -21.90
N THR A 65 -0.71 -5.82 -22.15
CA THR A 65 0.02 -5.56 -23.38
C THR A 65 1.49 -5.23 -23.07
N LYS A 66 2.34 -5.20 -24.09
CA LYS A 66 3.75 -4.79 -23.93
C LYS A 66 3.92 -3.32 -23.52
N ALA A 67 2.89 -2.49 -23.72
CA ALA A 67 2.95 -1.07 -23.35
C ALA A 67 2.86 -0.85 -21.83
N GLY A 68 2.20 -1.79 -21.12
CA GLY A 68 1.93 -1.69 -19.69
C GLY A 68 0.72 -0.80 -19.39
N GLU A 69 -0.14 -1.28 -18.49
CA GLU A 69 -1.44 -0.64 -18.23
C GLU A 69 -1.45 0.25 -16.98
N GLY A 70 -0.39 0.23 -16.17
CA GLY A 70 -0.27 1.10 -15.00
C GLY A 70 -1.25 0.81 -13.86
N LYS A 71 -1.88 -0.38 -13.82
CA LYS A 71 -2.92 -0.74 -12.83
C LYS A 71 -2.53 -0.41 -11.38
N SER A 72 -1.34 -0.83 -10.94
CA SER A 72 -0.89 -0.58 -9.57
C SER A 72 -0.66 0.91 -9.29
N THR A 73 -0.13 1.66 -10.27
CA THR A 73 0.02 3.11 -10.20
C THR A 73 -1.34 3.78 -10.05
N THR A 74 -2.34 3.35 -10.81
CA THR A 74 -3.72 3.86 -10.69
C THR A 74 -4.33 3.53 -9.33
N THR A 75 -4.11 2.33 -8.79
CA THR A 75 -4.60 1.96 -7.45
C THR A 75 -4.05 2.88 -6.36
N ILE A 76 -2.73 3.14 -6.39
CA ILE A 76 -2.07 4.01 -5.41
C ILE A 76 -2.52 5.47 -5.60
N GLY A 77 -2.50 5.97 -6.84
CA GLY A 77 -2.93 7.33 -7.15
C GLY A 77 -4.40 7.60 -6.82
N LEU A 78 -5.28 6.59 -6.95
CA LEU A 78 -6.68 6.69 -6.53
C LEU A 78 -6.79 6.81 -5.01
N ALA A 79 -6.04 6.01 -4.24
CA ALA A 79 -6.01 6.11 -2.78
C ALA A 79 -5.48 7.49 -2.33
N ASP A 80 -4.41 7.97 -2.94
CA ASP A 80 -3.87 9.31 -2.67
C ASP A 80 -4.88 10.41 -3.00
N GLY A 81 -5.57 10.30 -4.14
CA GLY A 81 -6.62 11.24 -4.55
C GLY A 81 -7.81 11.26 -3.58
N LEU A 82 -8.26 10.09 -3.13
CA LEU A 82 -9.31 9.96 -2.11
C LEU A 82 -8.88 10.56 -0.77
N SER A 83 -7.64 10.33 -0.35
CA SER A 83 -7.06 10.92 0.85
C SER A 83 -7.00 12.46 0.75
N LYS A 84 -6.59 13.01 -0.40
CA LYS A 84 -6.57 14.47 -0.65
C LYS A 84 -7.94 15.14 -0.54
N ILE A 85 -9.03 14.40 -0.75
CA ILE A 85 -10.41 14.89 -0.55
C ILE A 85 -10.99 14.44 0.81
N ASN A 86 -10.13 14.15 1.78
CA ASN A 86 -10.46 13.81 3.17
C ASN A 86 -11.30 12.53 3.34
N LYS A 87 -11.13 11.54 2.45
CA LYS A 87 -11.69 10.19 2.68
C LYS A 87 -10.69 9.34 3.44
N ASN A 88 -11.18 8.60 4.44
CA ASN A 88 -10.41 7.53 5.07
C ASN A 88 -10.33 6.35 4.10
N VAL A 89 -9.11 6.04 3.64
CA VAL A 89 -8.85 5.10 2.55
C VAL A 89 -7.55 4.34 2.80
N ILE A 90 -7.55 3.06 2.44
CA ILE A 90 -6.37 2.19 2.49
C ILE A 90 -6.25 1.48 1.14
N ALA A 91 -5.04 1.43 0.60
CA ALA A 91 -4.73 0.62 -0.57
C ALA A 91 -4.26 -0.78 -0.13
N CYS A 92 -4.90 -1.81 -0.69
CA CYS A 92 -4.52 -3.22 -0.47
C CYS A 92 -3.84 -3.78 -1.73
N LEU A 93 -2.59 -4.23 -1.60
CA LEU A 93 -1.74 -4.69 -2.71
C LEU A 93 -1.15 -6.07 -2.40
N ARG A 94 -0.67 -6.75 -3.43
CA ARG A 94 0.02 -8.05 -3.30
C ARG A 94 1.52 -7.85 -3.11
N GLU A 95 2.12 -8.67 -2.26
CA GLU A 95 3.56 -8.80 -2.18
C GLU A 95 4.10 -9.44 -3.48
N PRO A 96 5.12 -8.85 -4.14
CA PRO A 96 5.72 -9.44 -5.33
C PRO A 96 6.57 -10.67 -4.99
N SER A 97 6.66 -11.63 -5.91
CA SER A 97 7.63 -12.73 -5.78
C SER A 97 9.05 -12.20 -5.86
N LEU A 98 9.95 -12.75 -5.04
CA LEU A 98 11.37 -12.41 -5.06
C LEU A 98 12.10 -12.94 -6.30
N GLY A 99 11.68 -14.09 -6.86
CA GLY A 99 12.36 -14.76 -7.97
C GLY A 99 12.61 -13.87 -9.20
N PRO A 100 11.57 -13.17 -9.72
CA PRO A 100 11.72 -12.26 -10.85
C PRO A 100 12.79 -11.19 -10.68
N VAL A 101 13.03 -10.70 -9.45
CA VAL A 101 14.01 -9.62 -9.15
C VAL A 101 15.43 -10.00 -9.56
N PHE A 102 15.77 -11.29 -9.54
CA PHE A 102 17.10 -11.80 -9.90
C PHE A 102 17.28 -12.04 -11.41
N GLY A 103 16.20 -12.05 -12.20
CA GLY A 103 16.26 -12.29 -13.64
C GLY A 103 15.91 -11.05 -14.46
N LEU A 104 14.72 -10.49 -14.20
CA LEU A 104 14.27 -9.23 -14.76
C LEU A 104 14.38 -8.16 -13.67
N LYS A 105 14.84 -6.97 -14.04
CA LYS A 105 15.04 -5.89 -13.06
C LYS A 105 13.77 -5.65 -12.24
N GLY A 106 13.87 -5.71 -10.91
CA GLY A 106 12.77 -5.39 -10.00
C GLY A 106 12.21 -3.99 -10.26
N GLY A 107 10.88 -3.85 -10.20
CA GLY A 107 10.15 -2.60 -10.38
C GLY A 107 9.59 -2.05 -9.07
N ALA A 108 9.12 -0.80 -9.09
CA ALA A 108 8.40 -0.22 -7.97
C ALA A 108 7.04 -0.89 -7.77
N THR A 109 6.51 -0.79 -6.55
CA THR A 109 5.08 -1.07 -6.29
C THR A 109 4.29 0.13 -6.80
N GLY A 110 3.83 0.07 -8.06
CA GLY A 110 3.34 1.24 -8.80
C GLY A 110 4.45 1.81 -9.68
N GLY A 111 4.54 3.14 -9.78
CA GLY A 111 5.56 3.84 -10.56
C GLY A 111 5.20 5.32 -10.71
N GLY A 112 6.20 6.17 -10.88
CA GLY A 112 6.05 7.62 -10.83
C GLY A 112 7.19 8.31 -10.12
#